data_AF-A0AB37CX57-F1
#
_entry.id   AF-A0AB37CX57-F1
#
_cell.length_a   1.000
_cell.length_b   1.000
_cell.length_c   1.000
_cell.angle_alpha   90.00
_cell.angle_beta   90.00
_cell.angle_gamma   90.00
#
_symmetry.space_group_name_H-M   'P 1'
#
loop_
_entity.id
_entity.type
_entity.pdbx_description
1 polymer ?
#
loop_
_entity_poly.entity_id
_entity_poly.type
_entity_poly.pdbx_seq_one_letter_code
_entity_poly.pdbx_strand_id
1 'polypeptide(L)'
;MLNKLFGGRYAKFDPAIDQLTSDDEKAIDQITADIRDYIGKSDTVSKINYHTRDAHAKGYCALKANFEILPKLPKEYAQGIYAKPARHEAVIRFSNGSSRVAADNKLGLSQGLAIKVFGVKGEKLLPDEPDSPNFDYNLINFPIFFCNTIQDYSYISRLFLQLNDYFAKGAKGQAKFAFDWLTQNGKKLPSKESLKTFRAFSKFKTIKPQNTLLYSFYSQGAVRHGDYMAKIRVAPTKASQAKIKRRELDVNATSEAIRPLILQEIREHDYEFDVQIQLCRNLKDQPINDLTKEWDEKDAPFVTVAKLTIPCQDVPDDGNFDIMEHLSFTPFRCIEANRPIGNLQHARLRAYQTASTTRHRLNHKKRAEPINLKQAFDKDFYNL
;
A
#
# COMPACT_ATOMS: atom_id res chain seq x y z
N MET A 1 0.59 -27.98 31.46
CA MET A 1 0.72 -27.55 30.05
C MET A 1 0.68 -26.02 29.84
N LEU A 2 0.58 -25.18 30.88
CA LEU A 2 0.47 -23.72 30.74
C LEU A 2 1.81 -22.93 30.78
N ASN A 3 2.94 -23.58 31.10
CA ASN A 3 4.25 -22.91 31.21
C ASN A 3 5.17 -23.03 29.97
N LYS A 4 4.70 -23.63 28.86
CA LYS A 4 5.41 -23.59 27.56
C LYS A 4 5.05 -22.36 26.70
N LEU A 5 4.15 -21.49 27.17
CA LEU A 5 3.63 -20.34 26.43
C LEU A 5 4.38 -19.00 26.68
N PHE A 6 5.41 -19.01 27.53
CA PHE A 6 6.10 -17.78 27.96
C PHE A 6 7.63 -17.83 27.80
N GLY A 7 8.14 -18.60 26.83
CA GLY A 7 9.45 -18.31 26.25
C GLY A 7 9.31 -17.10 25.31
N GLY A 8 10.19 -16.09 25.46
CA GLY A 8 10.21 -14.80 24.73
C GLY A 8 9.06 -14.54 23.76
N ARG A 9 8.02 -13.83 24.20
CA ARG A 9 6.69 -13.84 23.55
C ARG A 9 6.70 -13.34 22.09
N TYR A 10 7.63 -12.44 21.75
CA TYR A 10 7.80 -11.83 20.42
C TYR A 10 9.28 -11.52 20.15
N ALA A 11 9.69 -11.58 18.88
CA ALA A 11 11.04 -11.23 18.46
C ALA A 11 11.25 -9.71 18.54
N LYS A 12 12.35 -9.30 19.16
CA LYS A 12 12.75 -7.89 19.18
C LYS A 12 13.25 -7.46 17.80
N PHE A 13 13.11 -6.16 17.51
CA PHE A 13 13.72 -5.56 16.34
C PHE A 13 15.24 -5.74 16.36
N ASP A 14 15.77 -6.23 15.25
CA ASP A 14 17.20 -6.43 15.02
C ASP A 14 17.63 -5.52 13.86
N PRO A 15 18.44 -4.47 14.10
CA PRO A 15 18.93 -3.59 13.05
C PRO A 15 19.69 -4.30 11.92
N ALA A 16 20.23 -5.50 12.15
CA ALA A 16 20.97 -6.25 11.13
C ALA A 16 20.09 -6.70 9.96
N ILE A 17 18.76 -6.82 10.15
CA ILE A 17 17.82 -7.21 9.08
C ILE A 17 17.54 -6.09 8.08
N ASP A 18 18.04 -4.89 8.37
CA ASP A 18 17.68 -3.62 7.71
C ASP A 18 18.88 -2.96 6.99
N GLN A 19 19.98 -3.71 6.81
CA GLN A 19 21.21 -3.20 6.20
C GLN A 19 21.17 -3.23 4.67
N LEU A 20 21.55 -2.11 4.05
CA LEU A 20 21.71 -2.00 2.60
C LEU A 20 23.17 -2.19 2.19
N THR A 21 23.36 -2.85 1.05
CA THR A 21 24.65 -2.95 0.37
C THR A 21 24.83 -1.84 -0.65
N SER A 22 26.05 -1.64 -1.15
CA SER A 22 26.30 -0.70 -2.26
C SER A 22 25.53 -1.06 -3.54
N ASP A 23 25.25 -2.35 -3.75
CA ASP A 23 24.50 -2.80 -4.92
C ASP A 23 22.99 -2.61 -4.73
N ASP A 24 22.49 -2.65 -3.49
CA ASP A 24 21.13 -2.22 -3.17
C ASP A 24 20.94 -0.74 -3.54
N GLU A 25 21.88 0.13 -3.15
CA GLU A 25 21.80 1.56 -3.45
C GLU A 25 21.78 1.84 -4.96
N LYS A 26 22.66 1.19 -5.74
CA LYS A 26 22.64 1.28 -7.21
C LYS A 26 21.31 0.81 -7.80
N ALA A 27 20.74 -0.26 -7.26
CA ALA A 27 19.45 -0.76 -7.71
C ALA A 27 18.31 0.21 -7.37
N ILE A 28 18.34 0.85 -6.19
CA ILE A 28 17.40 1.93 -5.81
C ILE A 28 17.51 3.11 -6.77
N ASP A 29 18.72 3.53 -7.15
CA ASP A 29 18.95 4.59 -8.14
C ASP A 29 18.30 4.23 -9.49
N GLN A 30 18.49 2.99 -9.96
CA GLN A 30 17.89 2.52 -11.19
C GLN A 30 16.35 2.48 -11.12
N ILE A 31 15.79 1.94 -10.03
CA ILE A 31 14.33 1.92 -9.81
C ILE A 31 13.78 3.35 -9.85
N THR A 32 14.48 4.28 -9.21
CA THR A 32 14.09 5.68 -9.14
C THR A 32 14.13 6.37 -10.52
N ALA A 33 15.14 6.06 -11.33
CA ALA A 33 15.21 6.52 -12.71
C ALA A 33 14.04 5.96 -13.55
N ASP A 34 13.77 4.66 -13.46
CA ASP A 34 12.68 4.01 -14.18
C ASP A 34 11.30 4.60 -13.82
N ILE A 35 11.09 4.93 -12.53
CA ILE A 35 9.88 5.63 -12.04
C ILE A 35 9.75 7.00 -12.70
N ARG A 36 10.83 7.79 -12.71
CA ARG A 36 10.83 9.14 -13.29
C ARG A 36 10.50 9.08 -14.79
N ASP A 37 11.14 8.16 -15.51
CA ASP A 37 10.93 7.97 -16.94
C ASP A 37 9.51 7.49 -17.25
N TYR A 38 8.93 6.63 -16.42
CA TYR A 38 7.57 6.19 -16.59
C TYR A 38 6.56 7.31 -16.35
N ILE A 39 6.70 8.05 -15.25
CA ILE A 39 5.82 9.19 -14.95
C ILE A 39 5.93 10.23 -16.06
N GLY A 40 7.11 10.46 -16.62
CA GLY A 40 7.32 11.37 -17.75
C GLY A 40 6.51 11.04 -19.01
N LYS A 41 6.02 9.81 -19.16
CA LYS A 41 5.19 9.36 -20.29
C LYS A 41 3.83 8.77 -19.88
N SER A 42 3.47 8.89 -18.61
CA SER A 42 2.30 8.22 -18.04
C SER A 42 0.97 8.69 -18.64
N ASP A 43 0.93 9.97 -19.01
CA ASP A 43 -0.16 10.65 -19.71
C ASP A 43 -0.41 9.99 -21.08
N THR A 44 0.67 9.77 -21.84
CA THR A 44 0.64 9.18 -23.18
C THR A 44 0.25 7.70 -23.12
N VAL A 45 0.85 6.92 -22.21
CA VAL A 45 0.54 5.47 -22.11
C VAL A 45 -0.85 5.20 -21.53
N SER A 46 -1.39 6.13 -20.72
CA SER A 46 -2.76 6.06 -20.19
C SER A 46 -3.79 6.79 -21.06
N LYS A 47 -3.34 7.56 -22.07
CA LYS A 47 -4.17 8.40 -22.96
C LYS A 47 -5.03 9.42 -22.20
N ILE A 48 -4.40 10.15 -21.29
CA ILE A 48 -4.98 11.21 -20.47
C ILE A 48 -4.12 12.48 -20.54
N ASN A 49 -4.59 13.59 -19.97
CA ASN A 49 -3.95 14.91 -20.08
C ASN A 49 -3.16 15.33 -18.82
N TYR A 50 -2.76 14.38 -17.98
CA TYR A 50 -1.96 14.63 -16.78
C TYR A 50 -1.03 13.45 -16.50
N HIS A 51 0.07 13.70 -15.81
CA HIS A 51 0.99 12.67 -15.37
C HIS A 51 0.47 11.97 -14.10
N THR A 52 0.51 10.64 -14.08
CA THR A 52 -0.02 9.80 -13.01
C THR A 52 1.10 9.29 -12.10
N ARG A 53 0.71 8.57 -11.05
CA ARG A 53 1.64 7.73 -10.28
C ARG A 53 2.14 6.57 -11.15
N ASP A 54 3.33 6.05 -10.86
CA ASP A 54 3.95 4.90 -11.53
C ASP A 54 3.31 3.55 -11.15
N ALA A 55 2.70 3.51 -9.97
CA ALA A 55 1.79 2.46 -9.53
C ALA A 55 0.59 3.13 -8.87
N HIS A 56 -0.53 2.43 -8.82
CA HIS A 56 -1.78 3.00 -8.32
C HIS A 56 -2.25 4.25 -9.05
N ALA A 57 -2.07 4.27 -10.37
CA ALA A 57 -2.41 5.41 -11.22
C ALA A 57 -3.91 5.74 -11.15
N LYS A 58 -4.77 4.74 -11.36
CA LYS A 58 -6.22 4.91 -11.23
C LYS A 58 -6.63 4.93 -9.76
N GLY A 59 -7.06 6.09 -9.28
CA GLY A 59 -7.73 6.23 -7.99
C GLY A 59 -9.25 6.07 -8.11
N TYR A 60 -9.86 5.48 -7.09
CA TYR A 60 -11.31 5.30 -7.02
C TYR A 60 -11.96 6.46 -6.26
N CYS A 61 -11.48 6.77 -5.06
CA CYS A 61 -11.96 7.91 -4.30
C CYS A 61 -10.99 8.32 -3.19
N ALA A 62 -11.06 9.60 -2.79
CA ALA A 62 -10.55 10.11 -1.53
C ALA A 62 -11.72 10.38 -0.57
N LEU A 63 -11.59 9.92 0.68
CA LEU A 63 -12.70 9.92 1.64
C LEU A 63 -12.21 10.44 3.00
N LYS A 64 -13.06 11.20 3.68
CA LYS A 64 -12.85 11.61 5.07
C LYS A 64 -13.02 10.38 5.96
N ALA A 65 -12.24 10.30 7.03
CA ALA A 65 -12.26 9.19 7.98
C ALA A 65 -11.81 9.66 9.38
N ASN A 66 -12.02 8.80 10.37
CA ASN A 66 -11.48 8.94 11.72
C ASN A 66 -10.61 7.74 12.04
N PHE A 67 -9.50 7.97 12.74
CA PHE A 67 -8.57 6.95 13.20
C PHE A 67 -8.49 6.98 14.72
N GLU A 68 -8.97 5.94 15.38
CA GLU A 68 -9.02 5.82 16.84
C GLU A 68 -8.06 4.73 17.32
N ILE A 69 -7.02 5.13 18.06
CA ILE A 69 -6.12 4.22 18.76
C ILE A 69 -6.81 3.78 20.05
N LEU A 70 -6.95 2.46 20.22
CA LEU A 70 -7.73 1.89 21.31
C LEU A 70 -7.02 2.01 22.67
N PRO A 71 -7.78 2.13 23.77
CA PRO A 71 -7.23 2.08 25.12
C PRO A 71 -6.88 0.66 25.57
N LYS A 72 -6.05 0.56 26.61
CA LYS A 72 -5.75 -0.68 27.34
C LYS A 72 -5.17 -1.80 26.45
N LEU A 73 -4.40 -1.44 25.43
CA LEU A 73 -3.65 -2.41 24.63
C LEU A 73 -2.58 -3.11 25.48
N PRO A 74 -2.28 -4.40 25.24
CA PRO A 74 -1.13 -5.04 25.85
C PRO A 74 0.16 -4.27 25.50
N LYS A 75 1.14 -4.26 26.41
CA LYS A 75 2.35 -3.44 26.29
C LYS A 75 3.12 -3.64 24.97
N GLU A 76 3.12 -4.86 24.44
CA GLU A 76 3.82 -5.20 23.20
C GLU A 76 3.10 -4.63 21.97
N TYR A 77 1.80 -4.38 22.06
CA TYR A 77 0.98 -3.78 21.02
C TYR A 77 0.86 -2.25 21.18
N ALA A 78 0.99 -1.73 22.39
CA ALA A 78 1.04 -0.30 22.71
C ALA A 78 2.42 0.33 22.41
N GLN A 79 2.85 0.32 21.15
CA GLN A 79 4.16 0.83 20.71
C GLN A 79 4.01 1.85 19.58
N GLY A 80 4.99 2.76 19.47
CA GLY A 80 5.01 3.77 18.41
C GLY A 80 3.73 4.63 18.41
N ILE A 81 3.09 4.76 17.24
CA ILE A 81 1.82 5.49 17.10
C ILE A 81 0.72 4.94 18.02
N TYR A 82 0.75 3.65 18.37
CA TYR A 82 -0.25 3.00 19.22
C TYR A 82 0.07 3.10 20.73
N ALA A 83 1.14 3.80 21.12
CA ALA A 83 1.59 3.87 22.51
C ALA A 83 0.58 4.56 23.45
N LYS A 84 -0.22 5.50 22.93
CA LYS A 84 -1.24 6.21 23.69
C LYS A 84 -2.58 6.22 22.96
N PRO A 85 -3.70 6.03 23.66
CA PRO A 85 -5.02 6.14 23.05
C PRO A 85 -5.25 7.57 22.57
N ALA A 86 -5.76 7.71 21.35
CA ALA A 86 -6.01 9.00 20.74
C ALA A 86 -6.98 8.86 19.57
N ARG A 87 -7.69 9.94 19.26
CA ARG A 87 -8.54 10.06 18.08
C ARG A 87 -7.94 11.09 17.15
N HIS A 88 -7.87 10.74 15.88
CA HIS A 88 -7.29 11.56 14.83
C HIS A 88 -8.27 11.65 13.67
N GLU A 89 -8.33 12.83 13.05
CA GLU A 89 -8.84 12.91 11.69
C GLU A 89 -7.94 12.11 10.75
N ALA A 90 -8.52 11.54 9.69
CA ALA A 90 -7.77 10.86 8.66
C ALA A 90 -8.40 11.05 7.27
N VAL A 91 -7.58 11.06 6.22
CA VAL A 91 -8.04 10.92 4.83
C VAL A 91 -7.56 9.59 4.28
N ILE A 92 -8.42 8.90 3.53
CA ILE A 92 -8.07 7.65 2.86
C ILE A 92 -8.16 7.79 1.34
N ARG A 93 -7.41 6.95 0.63
CA ARG A 93 -7.48 6.81 -0.84
C ARG A 93 -7.58 5.34 -1.22
N PHE A 94 -8.66 4.98 -1.91
CA PHE A 94 -8.77 3.70 -2.62
C PHE A 94 -8.26 3.83 -4.05
N SER A 95 -7.59 2.81 -4.57
CA SER A 95 -7.03 2.81 -5.93
C SER A 95 -6.85 1.41 -6.48
N ASN A 96 -6.72 1.29 -7.81
CA ASN A 96 -6.23 0.06 -8.43
C ASN A 96 -4.72 -0.08 -8.19
N GLY A 97 -4.13 -1.27 -8.29
CA GLY A 97 -2.68 -1.50 -8.17
C GLY A 97 -1.87 -1.23 -9.45
N SER A 98 -2.53 -1.08 -10.61
CA SER A 98 -1.87 -0.89 -11.90
C SER A 98 -1.16 0.46 -12.03
N SER A 99 -0.13 0.47 -12.88
CA SER A 99 0.58 1.66 -13.34
C SER A 99 -0.23 2.51 -14.32
N ARG A 100 -1.37 2.02 -14.83
CA ARG A 100 -2.20 2.71 -15.83
C ARG A 100 -3.53 3.21 -15.30
N VAL A 101 -4.01 4.28 -15.94
CA VAL A 101 -5.44 4.60 -15.97
C VAL A 101 -6.06 3.91 -17.18
N ALA A 102 -7.03 3.03 -16.95
CA ALA A 102 -7.81 2.35 -17.99
C ALA A 102 -9.16 1.89 -17.44
N ALA A 103 -9.98 1.27 -18.28
CA ALA A 103 -11.20 0.58 -17.86
C ALA A 103 -10.89 -0.53 -16.83
N ASP A 104 -11.77 -0.72 -15.84
CA ASP A 104 -11.52 -1.61 -14.69
C ASP A 104 -11.22 -3.06 -15.09
N ASN A 105 -11.89 -3.60 -16.13
CA ASN A 105 -11.62 -4.94 -16.64
C ASN A 105 -10.22 -5.15 -17.25
N LYS A 106 -9.44 -4.08 -17.47
CA LYS A 106 -8.07 -4.14 -17.99
C LYS A 106 -6.98 -3.99 -16.94
N LEU A 107 -7.35 -3.71 -15.69
CA LEU A 107 -6.41 -3.34 -14.63
C LEU A 107 -6.15 -4.45 -13.61
N GLY A 108 -7.00 -5.48 -13.59
CA GLY A 108 -6.98 -6.52 -12.55
C GLY A 108 -7.58 -6.04 -11.23
N LEU A 109 -7.59 -6.91 -10.23
CA LEU A 109 -8.33 -6.73 -8.97
C LEU A 109 -7.45 -6.35 -7.77
N SER A 110 -6.15 -6.13 -7.98
CA SER A 110 -5.31 -5.59 -6.91
C SER A 110 -5.73 -4.15 -6.63
N GLN A 111 -5.98 -3.85 -5.36
CA GLN A 111 -6.41 -2.54 -4.90
C GLN A 111 -5.57 -2.08 -3.71
N GLY A 112 -5.29 -0.78 -3.69
CA GLY A 112 -4.59 -0.12 -2.58
C GLY A 112 -5.55 0.65 -1.68
N LEU A 113 -5.27 0.61 -0.38
CA LEU A 113 -5.80 1.52 0.64
C LEU A 113 -4.63 2.31 1.21
N ALA A 114 -4.60 3.61 0.93
CA ALA A 114 -3.73 4.54 1.63
C ALA A 114 -4.51 5.28 2.71
N ILE A 115 -3.91 5.50 3.87
CA ILE A 115 -4.50 6.23 5.01
C ILE A 115 -3.49 7.27 5.45
N LYS A 116 -3.92 8.52 5.60
CA LYS A 116 -3.14 9.60 6.21
C LYS A 116 -3.84 10.03 7.49
N VAL A 117 -3.16 9.86 8.62
CA VAL A 117 -3.63 10.20 9.95
C VAL A 117 -3.03 11.55 10.34
N PHE A 118 -3.86 12.53 10.66
CA PHE A 118 -3.41 13.89 10.97
C PHE A 118 -3.02 14.06 12.45
N GLY A 119 -2.13 15.00 12.74
CA GLY A 119 -1.79 15.40 14.12
C GLY A 119 -0.96 14.38 14.90
N VAL A 120 -0.22 13.51 14.23
CA VAL A 120 0.71 12.55 14.85
C VAL A 120 2.07 13.23 15.04
N LYS A 121 2.41 13.52 16.29
CA LYS A 121 3.66 14.19 16.68
C LYS A 121 4.89 13.28 16.51
N GLY A 122 6.08 13.90 16.48
CA GLY A 122 7.37 13.24 16.35
C GLY A 122 8.00 13.44 14.97
N GLU A 123 9.31 13.38 14.88
CA GLU A 123 10.05 13.52 13.61
C GLU A 123 9.66 12.40 12.63
N LYS A 124 9.47 12.77 11.36
CA LYS A 124 9.14 11.84 10.28
C LYS A 124 10.39 11.40 9.52
N LEU A 125 10.39 10.16 9.06
CA LEU A 125 11.52 9.58 8.32
C LEU A 125 11.61 10.02 6.86
N LEU A 126 10.72 10.92 6.41
CA LEU A 126 10.73 11.46 5.06
C LEU A 126 11.65 12.72 5.04
N PRO A 127 12.82 12.69 4.38
CA PRO A 127 13.84 13.73 4.54
C PRO A 127 13.42 15.14 4.12
N ASP A 128 12.47 15.27 3.21
CA ASP A 128 11.98 16.57 2.73
C ASP A 128 10.75 17.09 3.48
N GLU A 129 10.20 16.32 4.42
CA GLU A 129 9.09 16.73 5.29
C GLU A 129 9.25 16.15 6.72
N PRO A 130 10.40 16.33 7.40
CA PRO A 130 10.65 15.75 8.72
C PRO A 130 9.66 16.25 9.78
N ASP A 131 9.16 17.48 9.62
CA ASP A 131 8.21 18.12 10.53
C ASP A 131 6.74 17.88 10.15
N SER A 132 6.46 17.01 9.17
CA SER A 132 5.08 16.72 8.78
C SER A 132 4.27 16.23 10.00
N PRO A 133 3.07 16.78 10.24
CA PRO A 133 2.24 16.36 11.37
C PRO A 133 1.50 15.05 11.11
N ASN A 134 1.79 14.34 10.02
CA ASN A 134 0.96 13.24 9.53
C ASN A 134 1.63 11.88 9.66
N PHE A 135 0.85 10.82 9.75
CA PHE A 135 1.32 9.45 9.69
C PHE A 135 0.58 8.70 8.58
N ASP A 136 1.31 8.02 7.71
CA ASP A 136 0.72 7.33 6.56
C ASP A 136 0.82 5.80 6.63
N TYR A 137 -0.20 5.16 6.09
CA TYR A 137 -0.23 3.74 5.77
C TYR A 137 -0.42 3.57 4.27
N ASN A 138 0.29 2.60 3.67
CA ASN A 138 0.16 2.23 2.27
C ASN A 138 0.00 0.71 2.19
N LEU A 139 -1.23 0.27 1.94
CA LEU A 139 -1.65 -1.13 2.08
C LEU A 139 -2.26 -1.65 0.78
N ILE A 140 -2.19 -2.97 0.56
CA ILE A 140 -2.71 -3.66 -0.64
C ILE A 140 -3.67 -4.77 -0.21
N ASN A 141 -4.71 -5.06 -1.00
CA ASN A 141 -5.66 -6.15 -0.73
C ASN A 141 -5.10 -7.58 -0.91
N PHE A 142 -3.82 -7.80 -0.57
CA PHE A 142 -3.16 -9.10 -0.63
C PHE A 142 -2.04 -9.21 0.42
N PRO A 143 -1.90 -10.34 1.15
CA PRO A 143 -1.05 -10.43 2.36
C PRO A 143 0.46 -10.54 2.10
N ILE A 144 0.85 -10.90 0.88
CA ILE A 144 2.25 -11.11 0.48
C ILE A 144 2.65 -10.22 -0.69
N PHE A 145 3.95 -10.00 -0.85
CA PHE A 145 4.53 -9.38 -2.04
C PHE A 145 5.18 -10.43 -2.94
N PHE A 146 5.43 -10.06 -4.19
CA PHE A 146 5.97 -10.95 -5.21
C PHE A 146 7.48 -10.77 -5.44
N CYS A 147 8.18 -10.03 -4.58
CA CYS A 147 9.62 -9.78 -4.70
C CYS A 147 10.25 -9.71 -3.30
N ASN A 148 11.49 -10.19 -3.16
CA ASN A 148 12.19 -10.29 -1.88
C ASN A 148 13.46 -9.44 -1.78
N THR A 149 14.04 -9.02 -2.92
CA THR A 149 15.32 -8.30 -2.97
C THR A 149 15.20 -7.04 -3.84
N ILE A 150 15.99 -6.01 -3.54
CA ILE A 150 16.01 -4.77 -4.33
C ILE A 150 16.55 -5.04 -5.73
N GLN A 151 17.57 -5.90 -5.84
CA GLN A 151 18.21 -6.26 -7.10
C GLN A 151 17.20 -6.90 -8.06
N ASP A 152 16.41 -7.87 -7.58
CA ASP A 152 15.36 -8.46 -8.42
C ASP A 152 14.24 -7.46 -8.69
N TYR A 153 13.91 -6.61 -7.71
CA TYR A 153 12.89 -5.59 -7.91
C TYR A 153 13.25 -4.61 -9.03
N SER A 154 14.53 -4.32 -9.26
CA SER A 154 14.98 -3.41 -10.33
C SER A 154 14.53 -3.81 -11.75
N TYR A 155 14.41 -5.12 -12.03
CA TYR A 155 13.89 -5.58 -13.33
C TYR A 155 12.41 -5.93 -13.26
N ILE A 156 11.94 -6.45 -12.12
CA ILE A 156 10.53 -6.79 -11.91
C ILE A 156 9.67 -5.53 -12.00
N SER A 157 10.09 -4.41 -11.40
CA SER A 157 9.38 -3.13 -11.46
C SER A 157 9.12 -2.70 -12.91
N ARG A 158 10.13 -2.78 -13.80
CA ARG A 158 9.96 -2.49 -15.24
C ARG A 158 8.94 -3.41 -15.91
N LEU A 159 8.92 -4.69 -15.56
CA LEU A 159 7.90 -5.61 -16.07
C LEU A 159 6.50 -5.19 -15.62
N PHE A 160 6.34 -4.73 -14.37
CA PHE A 160 5.06 -4.21 -13.86
C PHE A 160 4.61 -2.92 -14.55
N LEU A 161 5.54 -1.99 -14.81
CA LEU A 161 5.24 -0.77 -15.56
C LEU A 161 4.68 -1.07 -16.95
N GLN A 162 5.04 -2.22 -17.54
CA GLN A 162 4.60 -2.69 -18.84
C GLN A 162 3.54 -3.81 -18.78
N LEU A 163 3.02 -4.15 -17.60
CA LEU A 163 2.16 -5.32 -17.40
C LEU A 163 0.95 -5.31 -18.36
N ASN A 164 0.28 -4.17 -18.48
CA ASN A 164 -0.87 -4.03 -19.35
C ASN A 164 -0.52 -4.24 -20.85
N ASP A 165 0.69 -3.87 -21.30
CA ASP A 165 1.12 -4.08 -22.71
C ASP A 165 1.38 -5.56 -22.99
N TYR A 166 1.99 -6.27 -22.05
CA TYR A 166 2.17 -7.71 -22.15
C TYR A 166 0.81 -8.40 -22.23
N PHE A 167 -0.11 -8.06 -21.34
CA PHE A 167 -1.39 -8.76 -21.24
C PHE A 167 -2.35 -8.41 -22.38
N ALA A 168 -2.25 -7.21 -22.96
CA ALA A 168 -2.99 -6.84 -24.17
C ALA A 168 -2.67 -7.72 -25.39
N LYS A 169 -1.50 -8.36 -25.42
CA LYS A 169 -1.09 -9.31 -26.49
C LYS A 169 -1.58 -10.75 -26.23
N GLY A 170 -2.50 -10.95 -25.28
CA GLY A 170 -3.09 -12.24 -24.97
C GLY A 170 -2.06 -13.28 -24.50
N ALA A 171 -2.29 -14.55 -24.83
CA ALA A 171 -1.45 -15.67 -24.38
C ALA A 171 0.03 -15.52 -24.75
N LYS A 172 0.33 -14.99 -25.95
CA LYS A 172 1.73 -14.76 -26.39
C LYS A 172 2.44 -13.75 -25.50
N GLY A 173 1.77 -12.65 -25.16
CA GLY A 173 2.34 -11.64 -24.27
C GLY A 173 2.45 -12.10 -22.82
N GLN A 174 1.48 -12.86 -22.32
CA GLN A 174 1.58 -13.49 -20.99
C GLN A 174 2.74 -14.49 -20.91
N ALA A 175 2.97 -15.29 -21.96
CA ALA A 175 4.12 -16.19 -22.04
C ALA A 175 5.44 -15.42 -22.08
N LYS A 176 5.53 -14.32 -22.84
CA LYS A 176 6.72 -13.46 -22.85
C LYS A 176 6.97 -12.81 -21.49
N PHE A 177 5.93 -12.32 -20.81
CA PHE A 177 6.04 -11.77 -19.46
C PHE A 177 6.58 -12.81 -18.48
N ALA A 178 6.07 -14.04 -18.52
CA ALA A 178 6.58 -15.14 -17.70
C ALA A 178 8.04 -15.46 -18.04
N PHE A 179 8.40 -15.52 -19.32
CA PHE A 179 9.78 -15.73 -19.75
C PHE A 179 10.70 -14.63 -19.20
N ASP A 180 10.35 -13.35 -19.38
CA ASP A 180 11.18 -12.24 -18.93
C ASP A 180 11.33 -12.19 -17.41
N TRP A 181 10.25 -12.52 -16.68
CA TRP A 181 10.31 -12.64 -15.24
C TRP A 181 11.28 -13.72 -14.80
N LEU A 182 11.12 -14.92 -15.36
CA LEU A 182 11.85 -16.10 -14.95
C LEU A 182 13.34 -16.01 -15.32
N THR A 183 13.67 -15.32 -16.40
CA THR A 183 15.01 -15.26 -17.00
C THR A 183 15.72 -13.92 -16.83
N GLN A 184 15.13 -12.96 -16.10
CA GLN A 184 15.63 -11.58 -16.01
C GLN A 184 15.81 -10.94 -17.40
N ASN A 185 14.76 -11.02 -18.25
CA ASN A 185 14.76 -10.60 -19.65
C ASN A 185 15.79 -11.36 -20.51
N GLY A 186 15.88 -12.68 -20.34
CA GLY A 186 16.79 -13.55 -21.08
C GLY A 186 18.26 -13.53 -20.63
N LYS A 187 18.61 -12.74 -19.61
CA LYS A 187 20.00 -12.60 -19.12
C LYS A 187 20.46 -13.79 -18.29
N LYS A 188 19.54 -14.57 -17.72
CA LYS A 188 19.83 -15.72 -16.84
C LYS A 188 18.89 -16.88 -17.11
N LEU A 189 19.29 -18.08 -16.70
CA LEU A 189 18.38 -19.22 -16.60
C LEU A 189 17.43 -19.04 -15.40
N PRO A 190 16.22 -19.66 -15.42
CA PRO A 190 15.31 -19.64 -14.29
C PRO A 190 15.95 -20.16 -13.00
N SER A 191 15.78 -19.40 -11.92
CA SER A 191 16.30 -19.75 -10.60
C SER A 191 15.17 -20.17 -9.67
N LYS A 192 15.53 -20.76 -8.51
CA LYS A 192 14.54 -21.06 -7.46
C LYS A 192 13.80 -19.78 -7.02
N GLU A 193 14.51 -18.67 -6.92
CA GLU A 193 13.94 -17.38 -6.51
C GLU A 193 13.02 -16.78 -7.58
N SER A 194 13.40 -16.83 -8.87
CA SER A 194 12.52 -16.32 -9.93
C SER A 194 11.25 -17.15 -10.09
N LEU A 195 11.32 -18.47 -9.89
CA LEU A 195 10.15 -19.35 -9.83
C LEU A 195 9.27 -19.06 -8.60
N LYS A 196 9.88 -18.84 -7.42
CA LYS A 196 9.17 -18.53 -6.17
C LYS A 196 8.42 -17.20 -6.27
N THR A 197 9.09 -16.15 -6.74
CA THR A 197 8.50 -14.81 -6.94
C THR A 197 7.42 -14.82 -8.02
N PHE A 198 7.61 -15.54 -9.13
CA PHE A 198 6.57 -15.68 -10.17
C PHE A 198 5.33 -16.43 -9.65
N ARG A 199 5.51 -17.48 -8.83
CA ARG A 199 4.40 -18.16 -8.16
C ARG A 199 3.68 -17.21 -7.20
N ALA A 200 4.41 -16.41 -6.41
CA ALA A 200 3.82 -15.43 -5.52
C ALA A 200 3.00 -14.36 -6.30
N PHE A 201 3.53 -13.85 -7.41
CA PHE A 201 2.79 -12.97 -8.33
C PHE A 201 1.52 -13.63 -8.84
N SER A 202 1.61 -14.89 -9.31
CA SER A 202 0.47 -15.62 -9.87
C SER A 202 -0.68 -15.80 -8.87
N LYS A 203 -0.39 -15.82 -7.56
CA LYS A 203 -1.41 -15.89 -6.52
C LYS A 203 -2.32 -14.65 -6.46
N PHE A 204 -1.91 -13.49 -7.00
CA PHE A 204 -2.81 -12.32 -7.07
C PHE A 204 -4.06 -12.59 -7.92
N LYS A 205 -4.04 -13.60 -8.80
CA LYS A 205 -5.22 -14.05 -9.55
C LYS A 205 -6.30 -14.67 -8.66
N THR A 206 -5.99 -14.99 -7.40
CA THR A 206 -6.98 -15.53 -6.44
C THR A 206 -7.78 -14.45 -5.74
N ILE A 207 -7.48 -13.16 -5.96
CA ILE A 207 -8.30 -12.06 -5.47
C ILE A 207 -9.68 -12.18 -6.15
N LYS A 208 -10.71 -12.44 -5.35
CA LYS A 208 -12.09 -12.59 -5.85
C LYS A 208 -12.66 -11.21 -6.19
N PRO A 209 -13.39 -11.06 -7.32
CA PRO A 209 -14.10 -9.82 -7.60
C PRO A 209 -15.23 -9.63 -6.58
N GLN A 210 -15.14 -8.56 -5.81
CA GLN A 210 -16.15 -8.13 -4.83
C GLN A 210 -16.01 -6.62 -4.57
N ASN A 211 -17.00 -6.05 -3.87
CA ASN A 211 -16.95 -4.66 -3.42
C ASN A 211 -15.67 -4.36 -2.64
N THR A 212 -15.04 -3.22 -2.92
CA THR A 212 -13.80 -2.78 -2.29
C THR A 212 -13.86 -2.77 -0.77
N LEU A 213 -15.01 -2.40 -0.20
CA LEU A 213 -15.22 -2.31 1.25
C LEU A 213 -15.24 -3.69 1.96
N LEU A 214 -15.24 -4.79 1.19
CA LEU A 214 -15.14 -6.17 1.71
C LEU A 214 -13.70 -6.68 1.80
N TYR A 215 -12.72 -6.01 1.18
CA TYR A 215 -11.34 -6.47 1.24
C TYR A 215 -10.67 -6.12 2.57
N SER A 216 -9.79 -7.02 3.02
CA SER A 216 -8.74 -6.67 3.97
C SER A 216 -7.51 -6.16 3.21
N PHE A 217 -6.82 -5.17 3.76
CA PHE A 217 -5.62 -4.56 3.20
C PHE A 217 -4.42 -4.78 4.10
N TYR A 218 -3.25 -5.02 3.52
CA TYR A 218 -2.05 -5.49 4.22
C TYR A 218 -0.85 -4.62 3.88
N SER A 219 0.07 -4.47 4.84
CA SER A 219 1.34 -3.77 4.60
C SER A 219 2.29 -4.54 3.67
N GLN A 220 2.02 -5.83 3.47
CA GLN A 220 2.85 -6.85 2.78
C GLN A 220 4.22 -7.04 3.44
N GLY A 221 5.03 -5.99 3.47
CA GLY A 221 6.26 -5.92 4.24
C GLY A 221 6.05 -5.60 5.71
N ALA A 222 7.08 -5.87 6.49
CA ALA A 222 7.08 -5.62 7.92
C ALA A 222 7.42 -4.16 8.22
N VAL A 223 7.03 -3.73 9.42
CA VAL A 223 7.38 -2.46 10.04
C VAL A 223 8.02 -2.73 11.40
N ARG A 224 8.86 -1.80 11.85
CA ARG A 224 9.21 -1.67 13.25
C ARG A 224 7.93 -1.40 14.04
N HIS A 225 7.87 -1.91 15.26
CA HIS A 225 6.75 -1.71 16.19
C HIS A 225 7.33 -1.49 17.58
N GLY A 226 7.97 -0.32 17.76
CA GLY A 226 8.79 0.02 18.91
C GLY A 226 9.97 -0.94 19.07
N ASP A 227 9.90 -1.78 20.10
CA ASP A 227 10.89 -2.82 20.38
C ASP A 227 10.74 -4.07 19.52
N TYR A 228 9.65 -4.21 18.76
CA TYR A 228 9.28 -5.42 18.03
C TYR A 228 9.20 -5.18 16.52
N MET A 229 8.84 -6.24 15.80
CA MET A 229 8.61 -6.23 14.35
C MET A 229 7.20 -6.74 14.06
N ALA A 230 6.52 -6.15 13.08
CA ALA A 230 5.14 -6.48 12.80
C ALA A 230 4.75 -6.41 11.33
N LYS A 231 3.67 -7.10 10.96
CA LYS A 231 2.87 -6.80 9.77
C LYS A 231 1.55 -6.14 10.18
N ILE A 232 0.98 -5.34 9.28
CA ILE A 232 -0.26 -4.59 9.50
C ILE A 232 -1.36 -5.16 8.59
N ARG A 233 -2.57 -5.32 9.14
CA ARG A 233 -3.81 -5.57 8.39
C ARG A 233 -4.86 -4.54 8.75
N VAL A 234 -5.59 -4.04 7.76
CA VAL A 234 -6.81 -3.22 7.94
C VAL A 234 -7.97 -4.00 7.33
N ALA A 235 -8.86 -4.51 8.18
CA ALA A 235 -9.93 -5.44 7.78
C ALA A 235 -11.31 -4.90 8.15
N PRO A 236 -12.33 -4.99 7.30
CA PRO A 236 -13.67 -4.48 7.60
C PRO A 236 -14.27 -5.29 8.75
N THR A 237 -14.91 -4.63 9.70
CA THR A 237 -15.56 -5.32 10.81
C THR A 237 -16.73 -6.17 10.31
N LYS A 238 -17.10 -7.22 11.07
CA LYS A 238 -18.28 -8.05 10.73
C LYS A 238 -19.56 -7.21 10.62
N ALA A 239 -19.72 -6.23 11.51
CA ALA A 239 -20.86 -5.32 11.51
C ALA A 239 -20.91 -4.49 10.21
N SER A 240 -19.79 -3.91 9.79
CA SER A 240 -19.71 -3.15 8.54
C SER A 240 -19.88 -4.02 7.31
N GLN A 241 -19.33 -5.24 7.31
CA GLN A 241 -19.56 -6.20 6.23
C GLN A 241 -21.04 -6.56 6.08
N ALA A 242 -21.80 -6.63 7.17
CA ALA A 242 -23.23 -6.93 7.13
C ALA A 242 -24.08 -5.78 6.57
N LYS A 243 -23.59 -4.53 6.63
CA LYS A 243 -24.24 -3.35 6.03
C LYS A 243 -24.11 -3.32 4.49
N ILE A 244 -23.11 -4.00 3.91
CA ILE A 244 -22.81 -3.90 2.47
C ILE A 244 -23.86 -4.62 1.65
N LYS A 245 -24.65 -3.86 0.88
CA LYS A 245 -25.72 -4.37 0.01
C LYS A 245 -25.18 -4.78 -1.36
N ARG A 246 -24.34 -3.93 -1.97
CA ARG A 246 -23.74 -4.13 -3.29
C ARG A 246 -22.45 -4.92 -3.19
N ARG A 247 -22.55 -6.21 -2.85
CA ARG A 247 -21.39 -7.08 -2.57
C ARG A 247 -20.65 -7.55 -3.81
N GLU A 248 -21.38 -7.84 -4.88
CA GLU A 248 -20.84 -8.40 -6.11
C GLU A 248 -20.24 -7.32 -7.00
N LEU A 249 -19.16 -7.68 -7.71
CA LEU A 249 -18.51 -6.82 -8.68
C LEU A 249 -18.45 -7.55 -10.02
N ASP A 250 -19.16 -7.03 -11.02
CA ASP A 250 -18.90 -7.36 -12.42
C ASP A 250 -18.03 -6.27 -13.04
N VAL A 251 -16.73 -6.56 -13.17
CA VAL A 251 -15.77 -5.64 -13.79
C VAL A 251 -16.02 -5.37 -15.26
N ASN A 252 -16.84 -6.18 -15.94
CA ASN A 252 -17.16 -6.03 -17.36
C ASN A 252 -18.43 -5.23 -17.62
N ALA A 253 -19.23 -4.94 -16.58
CA ALA A 253 -20.51 -4.24 -16.72
C ALA A 253 -20.33 -2.83 -17.31
N THR A 254 -19.29 -2.12 -16.89
CA THR A 254 -18.96 -0.77 -17.40
C THR A 254 -17.44 -0.56 -17.40
N SER A 255 -16.96 0.54 -18.00
CA SER A 255 -15.55 0.94 -17.92
C SER A 255 -15.12 1.36 -16.50
N GLU A 256 -16.06 1.81 -15.67
CA GLU A 256 -15.89 2.26 -14.29
C GLU A 256 -16.84 1.48 -13.37
N ALA A 257 -16.55 0.20 -13.16
CA ALA A 257 -17.39 -0.69 -12.36
C ALA A 257 -17.13 -0.55 -10.85
N ILE A 258 -15.93 -0.17 -10.44
CA ILE A 258 -15.50 -0.23 -9.03
C ILE A 258 -15.85 1.05 -8.26
N ARG A 259 -15.53 2.25 -8.81
CA ARG A 259 -15.77 3.53 -8.12
C ARG A 259 -17.26 3.69 -7.73
N PRO A 260 -18.24 3.53 -8.64
CA PRO A 260 -19.65 3.74 -8.30
C PRO A 260 -20.14 2.83 -7.17
N LEU A 261 -19.67 1.57 -7.12
CA LEU A 261 -20.02 0.63 -6.05
C LEU A 261 -19.52 1.10 -4.68
N ILE A 262 -18.34 1.73 -4.61
CA ILE A 262 -17.84 2.31 -3.36
C ILE A 262 -18.70 3.51 -2.96
N LEU A 263 -18.94 4.43 -3.89
CA LEU A 263 -19.63 5.68 -3.60
C LEU A 263 -21.10 5.47 -3.18
N GLN A 264 -21.79 4.53 -3.82
CA GLN A 264 -23.17 4.19 -3.45
C GLN A 264 -23.28 3.63 -2.03
N GLU A 265 -22.33 2.80 -1.61
CA GLU A 265 -22.29 2.28 -0.23
C GLU A 265 -22.04 3.41 0.78
N ILE A 266 -21.04 4.26 0.53
CA ILE A 266 -20.61 5.31 1.48
C ILE A 266 -21.64 6.44 1.62
N ARG A 267 -22.49 6.67 0.62
CA ARG A 267 -23.62 7.61 0.73
C ARG A 267 -24.75 7.10 1.61
N GLU A 268 -24.83 5.80 1.88
CA GLU A 268 -25.91 5.18 2.66
C GLU A 268 -25.49 4.87 4.10
N HIS A 269 -24.23 4.48 4.32
CA HIS A 269 -23.78 3.95 5.60
C HIS A 269 -22.34 4.35 5.95
N ASP A 270 -22.07 4.32 7.26
CA ASP A 270 -20.73 4.34 7.82
C ASP A 270 -20.11 2.93 7.86
N TYR A 271 -18.80 2.85 7.62
CA TYR A 271 -18.05 1.60 7.65
C TYR A 271 -16.83 1.72 8.57
N GLU A 272 -16.60 0.68 9.37
CA GLU A 272 -15.49 0.56 10.30
C GLU A 272 -14.58 -0.59 9.89
N PHE A 273 -13.28 -0.36 9.99
CA PHE A 273 -12.22 -1.33 9.79
C PHE A 273 -11.39 -1.48 11.07
N ASP A 274 -11.06 -2.72 11.41
CA ASP A 274 -10.06 -3.05 12.41
C ASP A 274 -8.66 -2.81 11.83
N VAL A 275 -7.87 -1.96 12.48
CA VAL A 275 -6.43 -1.82 12.22
C VAL A 275 -5.70 -2.74 13.18
N GLN A 276 -4.99 -3.71 12.63
CA GLN A 276 -4.49 -4.87 13.34
C GLN A 276 -2.99 -5.08 13.13
N ILE A 277 -2.33 -5.55 14.18
CA ILE A 277 -0.90 -5.81 14.23
C ILE A 277 -0.68 -7.30 14.41
N GLN A 278 0.18 -7.87 13.57
CA GLN A 278 0.68 -9.23 13.68
C GLN A 278 2.14 -9.16 14.10
N LEU A 279 2.44 -9.45 15.36
CA LEU A 279 3.81 -9.39 15.90
C LEU A 279 4.62 -10.63 15.49
N CYS A 280 5.84 -10.41 15.04
CA CYS A 280 6.81 -11.46 14.74
C CYS A 280 7.18 -12.22 16.03
N ARG A 281 7.16 -13.55 15.99
CA ARG A 281 7.62 -14.39 17.11
C ARG A 281 9.02 -14.93 16.88
N ASN A 282 9.31 -15.37 15.66
CA ASN A 282 10.63 -15.83 15.27
C ASN A 282 10.87 -15.61 13.76
N LEU A 283 12.11 -15.30 13.38
CA LEU A 283 12.46 -14.96 11.99
C LEU A 283 12.46 -16.16 11.03
N LYS A 284 12.45 -17.40 11.55
CA LYS A 284 12.39 -18.61 10.72
C LYS A 284 11.00 -18.79 10.12
N ASP A 285 9.97 -18.63 10.95
CA ASP A 285 8.58 -18.80 10.55
C ASP A 285 7.98 -17.49 10.03
N GLN A 286 8.41 -16.35 10.57
CA GLN A 286 8.01 -15.00 10.17
C GLN A 286 9.20 -14.20 9.61
N PRO A 287 9.77 -14.59 8.46
CA PRO A 287 10.89 -13.87 7.88
C PRO A 287 10.47 -12.46 7.43
N ILE A 288 11.37 -11.51 7.64
CA ILE A 288 11.19 -10.10 7.30
C ILE A 288 11.51 -9.84 5.83
N ASN A 289 12.63 -10.41 5.34
CA ASN A 289 13.13 -10.24 3.97
C ASN A 289 12.62 -11.34 2.98
N ASP A 290 11.67 -12.18 3.39
CA ASP A 290 10.93 -13.07 2.48
C ASP A 290 9.44 -12.69 2.46
N LEU A 291 9.13 -11.71 1.64
CA LEU A 291 7.82 -11.12 1.47
C LEU A 291 6.84 -12.01 0.72
N THR A 292 7.31 -13.08 0.07
CA THR A 292 6.44 -14.08 -0.56
C THR A 292 5.83 -15.07 0.44
N LYS A 293 6.33 -15.07 1.70
CA LYS A 293 5.83 -15.91 2.78
C LYS A 293 4.80 -15.17 3.61
N GLU A 294 3.60 -15.75 3.67
CA GLU A 294 2.55 -15.33 4.59
C GLU A 294 2.87 -15.86 5.99
N TRP A 295 2.62 -15.06 7.03
CA TRP A 295 2.80 -15.47 8.42
C TRP A 295 1.53 -16.15 8.90
N ASP A 296 1.63 -17.39 9.37
CA ASP A 296 0.44 -18.15 9.82
C ASP A 296 -0.24 -17.43 11.01
N GLU A 297 -1.52 -17.11 10.85
CA GLU A 297 -2.33 -16.43 11.87
C GLU A 297 -2.54 -17.29 13.13
N LYS A 298 -2.42 -18.62 13.03
CA LYS A 298 -2.49 -19.51 14.20
C LYS A 298 -1.29 -19.34 15.11
N ASP A 299 -0.12 -19.12 14.51
CA ASP A 299 1.13 -18.92 15.25
C ASP A 299 1.28 -17.46 15.67
N ALA A 300 1.09 -16.52 14.75
CA ALA A 300 1.15 -15.09 14.99
C ALA A 300 -0.22 -14.47 14.69
N PRO A 301 -1.13 -14.34 15.68
CA PRO A 301 -2.45 -13.77 15.43
C PRO A 301 -2.40 -12.26 15.23
N PHE A 302 -3.32 -11.74 14.42
CA PHE A 302 -3.61 -10.31 14.34
C PHE A 302 -4.37 -9.85 15.58
N VAL A 303 -3.94 -8.73 16.16
CA VAL A 303 -4.61 -8.07 17.28
C VAL A 303 -4.99 -6.66 16.89
N THR A 304 -6.27 -6.30 17.09
CA THR A 304 -6.78 -4.95 16.83
C THR A 304 -6.16 -3.94 17.80
N VAL A 305 -5.54 -2.90 17.25
CA VAL A 305 -4.91 -1.80 18.01
C VAL A 305 -5.58 -0.44 17.76
N ALA A 306 -6.28 -0.30 16.64
CA ALA A 306 -6.99 0.91 16.27
C ALA A 306 -8.23 0.58 15.42
N LYS A 307 -9.11 1.57 15.29
CA LYS A 307 -10.28 1.55 14.40
C LYS A 307 -10.14 2.65 13.37
N LEU A 308 -10.45 2.32 12.12
CA LEU A 308 -10.62 3.29 11.04
C LEU A 308 -12.10 3.35 10.70
N THR A 309 -12.73 4.50 10.93
CA THR A 309 -14.15 4.73 10.63
C THR A 309 -14.27 5.67 9.44
N ILE A 310 -14.90 5.20 8.37
CA ILE A 310 -15.31 5.99 7.22
C ILE A 310 -16.77 6.38 7.47
N PRO A 311 -17.06 7.64 7.86
CA PRO A 311 -18.43 8.09 8.05
C PRO A 311 -19.21 8.05 6.73
N CYS A 312 -20.52 7.88 6.85
CA CYS A 312 -21.45 8.20 5.78
C CYS A 312 -21.18 9.65 5.33
N GLN A 313 -20.96 9.85 4.04
CA GLN A 313 -20.61 11.16 3.50
C GLN A 313 -21.01 11.29 2.03
N ASP A 314 -21.38 12.50 1.65
CA ASP A 314 -21.58 12.84 0.25
C ASP A 314 -20.22 12.95 -0.45
N VAL A 315 -20.08 12.19 -1.53
CA VAL A 315 -18.87 12.16 -2.36
C VAL A 315 -19.32 12.44 -3.80
N PRO A 316 -18.68 13.36 -4.53
CA PRO A 316 -18.97 13.56 -5.95
C PRO A 316 -18.70 12.28 -6.75
N ASP A 317 -19.34 12.12 -7.91
CA ASP A 317 -19.21 10.89 -8.72
C ASP A 317 -17.77 10.63 -9.23
N ASP A 318 -16.94 11.67 -9.29
CA ASP A 318 -15.51 11.56 -9.60
C ASP A 318 -14.65 11.02 -8.43
N GLY A 319 -15.25 10.84 -7.25
CA GLY A 319 -14.59 10.33 -6.05
C GLY A 319 -13.66 11.34 -5.39
N ASN A 320 -13.86 12.65 -5.55
CA ASN A 320 -12.91 13.70 -5.17
C ASN A 320 -11.59 13.59 -5.95
N PHE A 321 -11.68 13.51 -7.27
CA PHE A 321 -10.53 13.24 -8.15
C PHE A 321 -9.38 14.24 -7.97
N ASP A 322 -9.65 15.54 -8.04
CA ASP A 322 -8.57 16.53 -7.92
C ASP A 322 -7.83 16.41 -6.56
N ILE A 323 -8.60 16.23 -5.48
CA ILE A 323 -8.06 16.02 -4.14
C ILE A 323 -7.20 14.75 -4.08
N MET A 324 -7.73 13.62 -4.56
CA MET A 324 -7.01 12.35 -4.54
C MET A 324 -5.72 12.42 -5.37
N GLU A 325 -5.74 13.19 -6.46
CA GLU A 325 -4.61 13.34 -7.34
C GLU A 325 -3.54 14.23 -6.72
N HIS A 326 -3.85 15.21 -5.88
CA HIS A 326 -2.83 16.05 -5.23
C HIS A 326 -2.35 15.55 -3.87
N LEU A 327 -3.06 14.61 -3.24
CA LEU A 327 -2.56 13.95 -2.03
C LEU A 327 -1.32 13.09 -2.31
N SER A 328 -0.37 13.16 -1.38
CA SER A 328 0.82 12.31 -1.34
C SER A 328 0.76 11.36 -0.14
N PHE A 329 1.12 10.10 -0.35
CA PHE A 329 1.17 9.08 0.70
C PHE A 329 2.50 8.36 0.62
N THR A 330 3.18 8.14 1.74
CA THR A 330 4.42 7.35 1.76
C THR A 330 4.56 6.62 3.09
N PRO A 331 4.97 5.34 3.10
CA PRO A 331 5.12 4.57 4.34
C PRO A 331 6.24 5.11 5.25
N PHE A 332 7.10 6.01 4.75
CA PHE A 332 8.14 6.70 5.51
C PHE A 332 7.69 8.03 6.11
N ARG A 333 6.44 8.46 5.85
CA ARG A 333 5.79 9.50 6.65
C ARG A 333 5.26 8.83 7.93
N CYS A 334 6.19 8.40 8.76
CA CYS A 334 5.97 7.69 10.01
C CYS A 334 7.08 8.07 10.99
N ILE A 335 6.90 7.75 12.26
CA ILE A 335 7.94 7.90 13.28
C ILE A 335 8.87 6.69 13.27
N GLU A 336 10.09 6.84 13.78
CA GLU A 336 11.10 5.77 13.83
C GLU A 336 10.58 4.45 14.42
N ALA A 337 9.76 4.52 15.48
CA ALA A 337 9.16 3.35 16.11
C ALA A 337 8.21 2.56 15.19
N ASN A 338 7.81 3.10 14.03
CA ASN A 338 6.96 2.47 13.03
C ASN A 338 7.58 2.39 11.63
N ARG A 339 8.90 2.60 11.53
CA ARG A 339 9.65 2.55 10.27
C ARG A 339 9.35 1.27 9.46
N PRO A 340 9.15 1.33 8.13
CA PRO A 340 9.19 0.13 7.29
C PRO A 340 10.55 -0.57 7.38
N ILE A 341 10.58 -1.88 7.66
CA ILE A 341 11.82 -2.65 7.85
C ILE A 341 11.96 -3.78 6.85
N GLY A 342 13.21 -4.17 6.60
CA GLY A 342 13.62 -5.15 5.61
C GLY A 342 14.16 -4.45 4.36
N ASN A 343 15.23 -5.01 3.78
CA ASN A 343 16.03 -4.38 2.73
C ASN A 343 15.17 -3.79 1.60
N LEU A 344 14.23 -4.56 1.04
CA LEU A 344 13.38 -4.08 -0.06
C LEU A 344 12.51 -2.87 0.33
N GLN A 345 12.10 -2.74 1.59
CA GLN A 345 11.23 -1.65 2.02
C GLN A 345 11.94 -0.30 1.96
N HIS A 346 13.27 -0.23 2.09
CA HIS A 346 14.03 1.03 1.93
C HIS A 346 13.89 1.64 0.54
N ALA A 347 13.76 0.81 -0.50
CA ALA A 347 13.53 1.31 -1.85
C ALA A 347 12.26 2.16 -1.95
N ARG A 348 11.27 1.91 -1.08
CA ARG A 348 10.01 2.68 -1.05
C ARG A 348 10.24 4.13 -0.63
N LEU A 349 11.26 4.46 0.17
CA LEU A 349 11.52 5.85 0.56
C LEU A 349 11.77 6.71 -0.68
N ARG A 350 12.81 6.38 -1.45
CA ARG A 350 13.21 7.14 -2.64
C ARG A 350 12.22 6.97 -3.80
N ALA A 351 11.59 5.79 -3.94
CA ALA A 351 10.56 5.56 -4.94
C ALA A 351 9.34 6.48 -4.76
N TYR A 352 8.75 6.51 -3.56
CA TYR A 352 7.57 7.34 -3.29
C TYR A 352 7.89 8.83 -3.33
N GLN A 353 9.06 9.24 -2.81
CA GLN A 353 9.53 10.62 -2.90
C GLN A 353 9.68 11.05 -4.37
N THR A 354 10.32 10.23 -5.20
CA THR A 354 10.51 10.51 -6.62
C THR A 354 9.20 10.53 -7.39
N ALA A 355 8.30 9.59 -7.10
CA ALA A 355 7.00 9.54 -7.74
C ALA A 355 6.18 10.80 -7.43
N SER A 356 6.14 11.20 -6.15
CA SER A 356 5.45 12.42 -5.72
C SER A 356 6.07 13.67 -6.35
N THR A 357 7.37 13.89 -6.18
CA THR A 357 8.07 15.09 -6.69
C THR A 357 7.98 15.22 -8.20
N THR A 358 8.21 14.12 -8.94
CA THR A 358 8.19 14.13 -10.41
C THR A 358 6.80 14.46 -10.93
N ARG A 359 5.77 13.80 -10.41
CA ARG A 359 4.38 13.99 -10.87
C ARG A 359 3.87 15.40 -10.57
N HIS A 360 4.12 15.92 -9.37
CA HIS A 360 3.73 17.30 -9.02
C HIS A 360 4.44 18.32 -9.93
N ARG A 361 5.75 18.17 -10.15
CA ARG A 361 6.51 19.04 -11.05
C ARG A 361 5.97 19.02 -12.47
N LEU A 362 5.75 17.84 -13.04
CA LEU A 362 5.28 17.70 -14.43
C LEU A 362 3.83 18.16 -14.61
N ASN A 363 2.99 18.05 -13.57
CA ASN A 363 1.64 18.58 -13.59
C ASN A 363 1.56 20.08 -13.22
N HIS A 364 2.69 20.77 -13.01
CA HIS A 364 2.74 22.16 -12.57
C HIS A 364 1.97 22.44 -11.27
N LYS A 365 2.01 21.48 -10.32
CA LYS A 365 1.33 21.61 -9.03
C LYS A 365 2.34 21.71 -7.91
N LYS A 366 2.07 22.60 -6.95
CA LYS A 366 2.88 22.70 -5.72
C LYS A 366 2.61 21.45 -4.88
N ARG A 367 3.68 20.73 -4.52
CA ARG A 367 3.58 19.69 -3.49
C ARG A 367 3.30 20.38 -2.16
N ALA A 368 2.17 20.05 -1.55
CA ALA A 368 1.74 20.57 -0.27
C ALA A 368 1.17 19.43 0.57
N GLU A 369 1.48 19.44 1.86
CA GLU A 369 1.06 18.40 2.80
C GLU A 369 0.00 18.99 3.74
N PRO A 370 -1.29 18.59 3.63
CA PRO A 370 -2.36 19.13 4.45
C PRO A 370 -2.22 18.66 5.90
N ILE A 371 -2.62 19.48 6.87
CA ILE A 371 -2.46 19.16 8.30
C ILE A 371 -3.74 18.69 9.00
N ASN A 372 -4.88 18.72 8.30
CA ASN A 372 -6.20 18.33 8.79
C ASN A 372 -7.15 18.07 7.61
N LEU A 373 -8.38 17.60 7.90
CA LEU A 373 -9.36 17.34 6.85
C LEU A 373 -9.83 18.59 6.11
N LYS A 374 -9.88 19.74 6.79
CA LYS A 374 -10.26 21.00 6.15
C LYS A 374 -9.31 21.32 5.00
N GLN A 375 -8.00 21.35 5.24
CA GLN A 375 -7.01 21.58 4.19
C GLN A 375 -6.98 20.45 3.16
N ALA A 376 -7.13 19.20 3.58
CA ALA A 376 -7.05 18.06 2.68
C ALA A 376 -8.14 18.06 1.60
N PHE A 377 -9.31 18.63 1.90
CA PHE A 377 -10.46 18.73 0.99
C PHE A 377 -10.72 20.17 0.50
N ASP A 378 -9.79 21.09 0.75
CA ASP A 378 -9.84 22.46 0.25
C ASP A 378 -9.14 22.53 -1.11
N LYS A 379 -9.87 22.88 -2.16
CA LYS A 379 -9.31 22.99 -3.51
C LYS A 379 -8.32 24.16 -3.62
N ASP A 380 -8.55 25.24 -2.86
CA ASP A 380 -7.68 26.43 -2.88
C ASP A 380 -6.31 26.11 -2.27
N PHE A 381 -6.26 25.22 -1.28
CA PHE A 381 -5.00 24.74 -0.69
C PHE A 381 -4.03 24.16 -1.73
N TYR A 382 -4.56 23.50 -2.77
CA TYR A 382 -3.77 22.90 -3.84
C TYR A 382 -3.61 23.81 -5.07
N ASN A 383 -4.20 25.01 -5.07
CA ASN A 383 -4.32 25.89 -6.24
C ASN A 383 -4.93 25.16 -7.43
N LEU A 384 -6.14 24.61 -7.24
CA LEU A 384 -6.85 23.81 -8.23
C LEU A 384 -7.78 24.60 -9.12
#